data_AF-A0A9X0CFY7-F1
#
_entry.id   AF-A0A9X0CFY7-F1
#
_cell.length_a   1.000
_cell.length_b   1.000
_cell.length_c   1.000
_cell.angle_alpha   90.00
_cell.angle_beta   90.00
_cell.angle_gamma   90.00
#
_symmetry.space_group_name_H-M   'P 1'
#
loop_
_entity.id
_entity.type
_entity.pdbx_description
1 polymer ?
#
loop_
_entity_poly.entity_id
_entity_poly.type
_entity_poly.pdbx_seq_one_letter_code
_entity_poly.pdbx_strand_id
1 'polypeptide(L)'
;MFVVHTDNFKVSAKKLIIAVPGFPFEEITGDVAAEIKSNPLFEAILPQPAFKAAAIYSYPWWENVTSSHYNLTLKPLEIFRSGATCLVNIMPYSGRGPQGEAVIQLSYAKLACATKWGELSKLSKSVFETELKKAVQEVFPGMVIPEPLGIVFKYWEEVAWYVNYP
;
A
#
# COMPACT_ATOMS: atom_id res chain seq x y z
N MET A 1 -4.90 -37.28 9.74
CA MET A 1 -4.61 -36.33 10.85
C MET A 1 -3.47 -35.46 10.37
N PHE A 2 -3.59 -34.15 10.48
CA PHE A 2 -2.54 -33.23 10.06
C PHE A 2 -1.59 -32.96 11.21
N VAL A 3 -0.32 -32.78 10.90
CA VAL A 3 0.71 -32.42 11.87
C VAL A 3 1.49 -31.23 11.31
N VAL A 4 1.49 -30.12 12.06
CA VAL A 4 2.21 -28.91 11.71
C VAL A 4 3.39 -28.77 12.66
N HIS A 5 4.55 -28.50 12.07
CA HIS A 5 5.80 -28.28 12.78
C HIS A 5 6.23 -26.84 12.56
N THR A 6 6.67 -26.20 13.63
CA THR A 6 7.40 -24.93 13.63
C THR A 6 8.67 -25.14 14.46
N ASP A 7 9.55 -24.16 14.52
CA ASP A 7 10.77 -24.23 15.33
C ASP A 7 10.50 -24.52 16.81
N ASN A 8 9.33 -24.09 17.30
CA ASN A 8 8.98 -24.13 18.72
C ASN A 8 7.85 -25.10 19.08
N PHE A 9 7.05 -25.51 18.09
CA PHE A 9 5.81 -26.25 18.33
C PHE A 9 5.58 -27.38 17.35
N LYS A 10 4.97 -28.44 17.87
CA LYS A 10 4.38 -29.53 17.10
C LYS A 10 2.91 -29.63 17.46
N VAL A 11 2.03 -29.39 16.50
CA VAL A 11 0.58 -29.39 16.71
C VAL A 11 -0.06 -30.42 15.80
N SER A 12 -0.96 -31.23 16.34
CA SER A 12 -1.73 -32.21 15.58
C SER A 12 -3.22 -31.87 15.60
N ALA A 13 -3.88 -31.96 14.44
CA ALA A 13 -5.27 -31.58 14.28
C ALA A 13 -6.01 -32.49 13.27
N LYS A 14 -7.33 -32.61 13.44
CA LYS A 14 -8.18 -33.35 12.49
C LYS A 14 -8.44 -32.57 11.20
N LYS A 15 -8.39 -31.23 11.25
CA LYS A 15 -8.58 -30.30 10.13
C LYS A 15 -7.44 -29.30 10.12
N LEU A 16 -7.00 -28.90 8.93
CA LEU A 16 -5.95 -27.89 8.72
C LEU A 16 -6.54 -26.78 7.83
N ILE A 17 -6.35 -25.53 8.24
CA ILE A 17 -6.65 -24.35 7.44
C ILE A 17 -5.32 -23.61 7.23
N ILE A 18 -4.96 -23.38 5.97
CA ILE A 18 -3.75 -22.66 5.59
C ILE A 18 -4.19 -21.32 5.00
N ALA A 19 -3.89 -20.23 5.71
CA ALA A 19 -4.21 -18.86 5.31
C ALA A 19 -2.93 -18.03 5.18
N VAL A 20 -1.97 -18.57 4.44
CA VAL A 20 -0.67 -17.95 4.16
C VAL A 20 -0.68 -17.44 2.71
N PRO A 21 -0.21 -16.21 2.41
CA PRO A 21 -0.13 -15.73 1.04
C PRO A 21 0.76 -16.63 0.18
N GLY A 22 0.54 -16.66 -1.14
CA GLY A 22 1.22 -17.60 -2.04
C GLY A 22 2.74 -17.57 -1.93
N PHE A 23 3.35 -16.38 -1.98
CA PHE A 23 4.81 -16.27 -1.93
C PHE A 23 5.43 -16.76 -0.60
N PRO A 24 4.98 -16.31 0.60
CA PRO A 24 5.40 -16.93 1.86
C PRO A 24 5.04 -18.42 2.00
N PHE A 25 4.03 -18.91 1.28
CA PHE A 25 3.67 -20.34 1.28
C PHE A 25 4.73 -21.21 0.59
N GLU A 26 5.54 -20.65 -0.32
CA GLU A 26 6.65 -21.36 -0.97
C GLU A 26 7.65 -21.95 0.04
N GLU A 27 7.87 -21.22 1.13
CA GLU A 27 8.78 -21.61 2.22
C GLU A 27 8.23 -22.77 3.07
N ILE A 28 6.93 -23.06 2.99
CA ILE A 28 6.30 -24.16 3.73
C ILE A 28 6.57 -25.49 3.01
N THR A 29 7.01 -26.49 3.77
CA THR A 29 7.36 -27.82 3.27
C THR A 29 6.45 -28.91 3.83
N GLY A 30 6.54 -30.13 3.27
CA GLY A 30 5.74 -31.29 3.65
C GLY A 30 4.71 -31.69 2.58
N ASP A 31 4.09 -32.86 2.76
CA ASP A 31 3.30 -33.51 1.72
C ASP A 31 2.15 -32.63 1.18
N VAL A 32 1.37 -32.03 2.09
CA VAL A 32 0.25 -31.14 1.73
C VAL A 32 0.74 -29.88 1.00
N ALA A 33 1.86 -29.31 1.43
CA ALA A 33 2.42 -28.13 0.80
C ALA A 33 2.98 -28.47 -0.59
N ALA A 34 3.65 -29.61 -0.75
CA ALA A 34 4.13 -30.08 -2.04
C ALA A 34 2.98 -30.34 -3.03
N GLU A 35 1.88 -30.94 -2.57
CA GLU A 35 0.67 -31.14 -3.38
C GLU A 35 0.08 -29.81 -3.87
N ILE A 36 -0.11 -28.84 -2.98
CA ILE A 36 -0.64 -27.51 -3.33
C ILE A 36 0.28 -26.80 -4.34
N LYS A 37 1.60 -26.81 -4.09
CA LYS A 37 2.59 -26.15 -4.97
C LYS A 37 2.69 -26.80 -6.35
N SER A 38 2.39 -28.10 -6.46
CA SER A 38 2.35 -28.81 -7.74
C SER A 38 1.14 -28.47 -8.61
N ASN A 39 0.15 -27.76 -8.07
CA ASN A 39 -1.05 -27.38 -8.79
C ASN A 39 -0.76 -26.15 -9.69
N PRO A 40 -1.03 -26.20 -11.00
CA PRO A 40 -0.84 -25.04 -11.89
C PRO A 40 -1.60 -23.79 -11.46
N LEU A 41 -2.71 -23.93 -10.73
CA LEU A 41 -3.46 -22.80 -10.18
C LEU A 41 -2.67 -22.05 -9.10
N PHE A 42 -1.75 -22.72 -8.41
CA PHE A 42 -0.88 -22.08 -7.44
C PHE A 42 0.22 -21.27 -8.14
N GLU A 43 0.84 -21.83 -9.19
CA GLU A 43 1.84 -21.12 -10.03
C GLU A 43 1.25 -19.88 -10.72
N ALA A 44 -0.05 -19.88 -10.99
CA ALA A 44 -0.76 -18.73 -11.56
C ALA A 44 -0.89 -17.53 -10.61
N ILE A 45 -0.63 -17.71 -9.30
CA ILE A 45 -0.70 -16.64 -8.29
C ILE A 45 0.66 -15.92 -8.25
N LEU A 46 0.75 -14.82 -8.96
CA LEU A 46 2.00 -14.07 -9.06
C LEU A 46 2.06 -12.95 -8.01
N PRO A 47 3.20 -12.80 -7.31
CA PRO A 47 3.40 -11.72 -6.37
C PRO A 47 3.45 -10.38 -7.12
N GLN A 48 2.97 -9.33 -6.47
CA GLN A 48 3.00 -8.00 -7.02
C GLN A 48 3.39 -7.00 -5.94
N PRO A 49 4.34 -6.09 -6.21
CA PRO A 49 4.65 -5.04 -5.28
C PRO A 49 3.48 -4.06 -5.17
N ALA A 50 3.20 -3.65 -3.93
CA ALA A 50 2.22 -2.64 -3.60
C ALA A 50 2.79 -1.66 -2.58
N PHE A 51 2.48 -0.39 -2.75
CA PHE A 51 2.89 0.66 -1.83
C PHE A 51 1.67 1.51 -1.47
N LYS A 52 1.52 1.83 -0.19
CA LYS A 52 0.55 2.81 0.29
C LYS A 52 1.22 3.82 1.20
N ALA A 53 0.83 5.08 1.04
CA ALA A 53 1.12 6.14 2.00
C ALA A 53 -0.14 6.94 2.30
N ALA A 54 -0.28 7.35 3.56
CA ALA A 54 -1.32 8.24 4.02
C ALA A 54 -0.71 9.29 4.95
N ALA A 55 -1.31 10.48 4.92
CA ALA A 55 -0.93 11.58 5.78
C ALA A 55 -2.16 12.14 6.50
N ILE A 56 -1.94 12.56 7.74
CA ILE A 56 -2.90 13.31 8.52
C ILE A 56 -2.50 14.79 8.53
N TYR A 57 -3.47 15.67 8.36
CA TYR A 57 -3.30 17.12 8.40
C TYR A 57 -4.23 17.73 9.44
N SER A 58 -3.88 18.90 9.96
CA SER A 58 -4.70 19.64 10.93
C SER A 58 -6.02 20.14 10.34
N TYR A 59 -6.10 20.29 9.02
CA TYR A 59 -7.32 20.61 8.29
C TYR A 59 -7.27 20.03 6.86
N PRO A 60 -8.42 19.77 6.22
CA PRO A 60 -8.50 19.20 4.86
C PRO A 60 -8.17 20.25 3.79
N TRP A 61 -6.88 20.57 3.62
CA TRP A 61 -6.44 21.61 2.67
C TRP A 61 -6.88 21.37 1.21
N TRP A 62 -7.16 20.12 0.83
CA TRP A 62 -7.67 19.74 -0.50
C TRP A 62 -9.14 20.09 -0.75
N GLU A 63 -9.89 20.51 0.27
CA GLU A 63 -11.29 20.96 0.13
C GLU A 63 -11.38 22.46 -0.17
N ASN A 64 -10.37 23.23 0.19
CA ASN A 64 -10.37 24.69 0.06
C ASN A 64 -9.42 25.17 -1.06
N VAL A 65 -9.37 24.42 -2.15
CA VAL A 65 -8.46 24.68 -3.28
C VAL A 65 -9.14 25.57 -4.31
N THR A 66 -9.10 26.87 -4.06
CA THR A 66 -9.32 27.89 -5.10
C THR A 66 -7.96 28.45 -5.52
N SER A 67 -7.14 27.65 -6.20
CA SER A 67 -5.97 28.21 -6.89
C SER A 67 -6.40 28.67 -8.28
N SER A 68 -5.99 29.87 -8.65
CA SER A 68 -6.40 30.62 -9.85
C SER A 68 -6.09 29.94 -11.20
N HIS A 69 -5.47 28.76 -11.19
CA HIS A 69 -5.05 28.03 -12.39
C HIS A 69 -5.60 26.59 -12.47
N TYR A 70 -6.08 26.01 -11.36
CA TYR A 70 -6.64 24.65 -11.32
C TYR A 70 -7.80 24.58 -10.31
N ASN A 71 -9.03 24.57 -10.82
CA ASN A 71 -10.24 24.29 -10.02
C ASN A 71 -10.30 22.80 -9.64
N LEU A 72 -9.41 22.35 -8.77
CA LEU A 72 -9.33 20.96 -8.34
C LEU A 72 -9.72 20.84 -6.87
N THR A 73 -10.99 20.51 -6.63
CA THR A 73 -11.48 20.10 -5.29
C THR A 73 -11.51 18.58 -5.24
N LEU A 74 -10.79 17.99 -4.28
CA LEU A 74 -10.86 16.54 -4.07
C LEU A 74 -12.01 16.23 -3.11
N LYS A 75 -13.04 15.55 -3.60
CA LYS A 75 -14.13 15.11 -2.72
C LYS A 75 -13.71 13.85 -1.95
N PRO A 76 -14.22 13.66 -0.72
CA PRO A 76 -14.01 12.43 0.03
C PRO A 76 -14.29 11.18 -0.81
N LEU A 77 -13.38 10.21 -0.73
CA LEU A 77 -13.43 8.91 -1.41
C LEU A 77 -13.37 8.96 -2.94
N GLU A 78 -13.22 10.13 -3.57
CA GLU A 78 -12.90 10.23 -4.98
C GLU A 78 -11.40 9.99 -5.20
N ILE A 79 -11.09 9.03 -6.08
CA ILE A 79 -9.70 8.71 -6.43
C ILE A 79 -9.24 9.67 -7.51
N PHE A 80 -8.32 10.56 -7.16
CA PHE A 80 -7.55 11.35 -8.10
C PHE A 80 -6.37 10.53 -8.62
N ARG A 81 -6.32 10.36 -9.95
CA ARG A 81 -5.25 9.60 -10.62
C ARG A 81 -4.23 10.52 -11.24
N SER A 82 -2.96 10.32 -10.88
CA SER A 82 -1.84 11.01 -11.51
C SER A 82 -0.66 10.06 -11.69
N GLY A 83 -0.16 9.97 -12.93
CA GLY A 83 1.10 9.29 -13.23
C GLY A 83 2.34 10.10 -12.83
N ALA A 84 2.16 11.38 -12.49
CA ALA A 84 3.25 12.21 -11.99
C ALA A 84 3.82 11.57 -10.72
N THR A 85 5.15 11.61 -10.62
CA THR A 85 5.94 11.17 -9.45
C THR A 85 5.71 9.74 -8.96
N CYS A 86 4.92 8.93 -9.69
CA CYS A 86 4.52 7.57 -9.31
C CYS A 86 3.61 7.48 -8.07
N LEU A 87 2.89 8.54 -7.67
CA LEU A 87 1.91 8.43 -6.56
C LEU A 87 0.65 7.65 -6.96
N VAL A 88 0.28 7.68 -8.24
CA VAL A 88 -0.79 6.91 -8.90
C VAL A 88 -2.21 7.26 -8.41
N ASN A 89 -2.56 6.92 -7.18
CA ASN A 89 -3.91 7.08 -6.63
C ASN A 89 -3.88 7.90 -5.33
N ILE A 90 -4.41 9.11 -5.39
CA ILE A 90 -4.58 10.02 -4.25
C ILE A 90 -6.06 10.06 -3.90
N MET A 91 -6.39 9.94 -2.61
CA MET A 91 -7.80 9.86 -2.19
C MET A 91 -7.98 10.38 -0.76
N PRO A 92 -8.75 11.45 -0.54
CA PRO A 92 -9.07 11.90 0.81
C PRO A 92 -10.09 10.96 1.47
N TYR A 93 -9.93 10.72 2.77
CA TYR A 93 -10.92 9.99 3.57
C TYR A 93 -11.99 10.96 4.09
N SER A 94 -13.19 10.45 4.32
CA SER A 94 -14.34 11.23 4.82
C SER A 94 -14.27 11.52 6.32
N GLY A 95 -13.51 10.73 7.08
CA GLY A 95 -13.39 10.91 8.53
C GLY A 95 -12.77 12.25 8.92
N ARG A 96 -13.19 12.77 10.07
CA ARG A 96 -12.61 13.94 10.72
C ARG A 96 -12.21 13.61 12.15
N GLY A 97 -11.07 14.14 12.56
CA GLY A 97 -10.65 14.13 13.96
C GLY A 97 -11.44 15.14 14.80
N PRO A 98 -11.35 15.07 16.14
CA PRO A 98 -12.08 15.95 17.04
C PRO A 98 -11.80 17.44 16.84
N GLN A 99 -10.66 17.80 16.26
CA GLN A 99 -10.24 19.19 16.02
C GLN A 99 -10.29 19.57 14.54
N GLY A 100 -10.92 18.74 13.69
CA GLY A 100 -11.02 18.97 12.24
C GLY A 100 -9.88 18.32 11.44
N GLU A 101 -9.05 17.51 12.08
CA GLU A 101 -7.99 16.78 11.39
C GLU A 101 -8.56 15.89 10.29
N ALA A 102 -7.83 15.73 9.21
CA ALA A 102 -8.27 14.96 8.06
C ALA A 102 -7.14 14.09 7.52
N VAL A 103 -7.50 12.92 7.00
CA VAL A 103 -6.56 11.95 6.42
C VAL A 103 -6.73 11.90 4.92
N ILE A 104 -5.60 11.84 4.20
CA ILE A 104 -5.55 11.61 2.77
C ILE A 104 -4.59 10.47 2.46
N GLN A 105 -5.00 9.54 1.60
CA GLN A 105 -4.09 8.62 0.96
C GLN A 105 -3.26 9.42 -0.06
N LEU A 106 -1.96 9.55 0.19
CA LEU A 106 -1.02 10.23 -0.70
C LEU A 106 -0.59 9.34 -1.87
N SER A 107 -0.64 8.02 -1.69
CA SER A 107 -0.37 7.08 -2.76
C SER A 107 -1.03 5.74 -2.48
N TYR A 108 -1.55 5.14 -3.54
CA TYR A 108 -1.68 3.70 -3.65
C TYR A 108 -1.15 3.27 -5.02
N ALA A 109 0.10 2.82 -5.00
CA ALA A 109 0.84 2.39 -6.18
C ALA A 109 0.97 0.85 -6.22
N LYS A 110 1.14 0.35 -7.44
CA LYS A 110 1.37 -1.05 -7.78
C LYS A 110 2.55 -1.14 -8.76
N LEU A 111 3.14 -2.33 -8.92
CA LEU A 111 4.17 -2.60 -9.93
C LEU A 111 5.37 -1.64 -9.78
N ALA A 112 5.95 -1.15 -10.89
CA ALA A 112 7.14 -0.33 -10.90
C ALA A 112 7.06 0.93 -10.00
N CYS A 113 5.89 1.58 -9.92
CA CYS A 113 5.72 2.73 -9.03
C CYS A 113 5.73 2.32 -7.55
N ALA A 114 5.20 1.13 -7.21
CA ALA A 114 5.32 0.61 -5.85
C ALA A 114 6.77 0.27 -5.52
N THR A 115 7.51 -0.36 -6.44
CA THR A 115 8.95 -0.64 -6.27
C THR A 115 9.75 0.63 -6.05
N LYS A 116 9.54 1.68 -6.86
CA LYS A 116 10.20 2.99 -6.68
C LYS A 116 10.01 3.53 -5.26
N TRP A 117 8.77 3.63 -4.80
CA TRP A 117 8.48 4.16 -3.46
C TRP A 117 8.91 3.22 -2.34
N GLY A 118 8.85 1.90 -2.58
CA GLY A 118 9.37 0.88 -1.68
C GLY A 118 10.87 1.03 -1.45
N GLU A 119 11.67 1.17 -2.50
CA GLU A 119 13.11 1.38 -2.39
C GLU A 119 13.44 2.71 -1.68
N LEU A 120 12.75 3.80 -2.01
CA LEU A 120 12.92 5.08 -1.31
C LEU A 120 12.54 4.97 0.18
N SER A 121 11.59 4.13 0.53
CA SER A 121 11.15 3.94 1.91
C SER A 121 12.19 3.25 2.81
N LYS A 122 13.25 2.66 2.21
CA LYS A 122 14.40 2.10 2.93
C LYS A 122 15.38 3.18 3.42
N LEU A 123 15.26 4.41 2.92
CA LEU A 123 16.05 5.56 3.40
C LEU A 123 15.58 5.99 4.80
N SER A 124 16.32 6.93 5.41
CA SER A 124 15.87 7.52 6.68
C SER A 124 14.47 8.14 6.55
N LYS A 125 13.66 8.00 7.60
CA LYS A 125 12.27 8.46 7.60
C LYS A 125 12.12 9.92 7.16
N SER A 126 12.98 10.81 7.66
CA SER A 126 12.95 12.23 7.32
C SER A 126 13.23 12.50 5.84
N VAL A 127 14.19 11.77 5.25
CA VAL A 127 14.50 11.89 3.81
C VAL A 127 13.32 11.38 2.99
N PHE A 128 12.77 10.23 3.34
CA PHE A 128 11.62 9.65 2.65
C PHE A 128 10.38 10.56 2.69
N GLU A 129 10.04 11.09 3.88
CA GLU A 129 8.92 12.01 4.05
C GLU A 129 9.12 13.31 3.25
N THR A 130 10.35 13.80 3.17
CA THR A 130 10.70 14.97 2.34
C THR A 130 10.46 14.69 0.86
N GLU A 131 10.90 13.53 0.35
CA GLU A 131 10.68 13.15 -1.05
C GLU A 131 9.20 12.92 -1.37
N LEU A 132 8.45 12.29 -0.44
CA LEU A 132 7.02 12.12 -0.60
C LEU A 132 6.30 13.48 -0.65
N LYS A 133 6.70 14.43 0.19
CA LYS A 133 6.13 15.78 0.18
C LYS A 133 6.40 16.52 -1.13
N LYS A 134 7.64 16.46 -1.64
CA LYS A 134 7.98 17.02 -2.96
C LYS A 134 7.11 16.40 -4.06
N ALA A 135 6.91 15.08 -4.02
CA ALA A 135 6.08 14.40 -5.00
C ALA A 135 4.60 14.83 -4.97
N VAL A 136 4.05 15.06 -3.78
CA VAL A 136 2.68 15.60 -3.62
C VAL A 136 2.61 17.05 -4.12
N GLN A 137 3.63 17.86 -3.83
CA GLN A 137 3.74 19.23 -4.33
C GLN A 137 3.78 19.33 -5.86
N GLU A 138 4.46 18.41 -6.53
CA GLU A 138 4.48 18.33 -7.99
C GLU A 138 3.13 17.92 -8.58
N VAL A 139 2.34 17.12 -7.85
CA VAL A 139 1.01 16.70 -8.31
C VAL A 139 -0.02 17.82 -8.14
N PHE A 140 0.16 18.68 -7.15
CA PHE A 140 -0.68 19.86 -6.90
C PHE A 140 0.13 21.15 -7.10
N PRO A 141 0.55 21.48 -8.33
CA PRO A 141 1.34 22.66 -8.59
C PRO A 141 0.56 23.93 -8.22
N GLY A 142 1.24 24.90 -7.62
CA GLY A 142 0.64 26.17 -7.19
C GLY A 142 -0.17 26.10 -5.88
N MET A 143 -0.27 24.92 -5.26
CA MET A 143 -0.86 24.76 -3.93
C MET A 143 0.19 24.89 -2.85
N VAL A 144 -0.11 25.62 -1.78
CA VAL A 144 0.69 25.57 -0.55
C VAL A 144 0.18 24.38 0.26
N ILE A 145 0.90 23.26 0.19
CA ILE A 145 0.58 22.07 0.98
C ILE A 145 1.13 22.27 2.40
N PRO A 146 0.29 22.25 3.45
CA PRO A 146 0.75 22.40 4.83
C PRO A 146 1.65 21.24 5.25
N GLU A 147 2.33 21.37 6.39
CA GLU A 147 3.03 20.22 6.97
C GLU A 147 2.02 19.20 7.50
N PRO A 148 2.20 17.89 7.22
CA PRO A 148 1.38 16.85 7.82
C PRO A 148 1.71 16.72 9.31
N LEU A 149 0.69 16.41 10.11
CA LEU A 149 0.87 16.03 11.51
C LEU A 149 1.59 14.67 11.63
N GLY A 150 1.50 13.85 10.59
CA GLY A 150 2.22 12.58 10.49
C GLY A 150 1.96 11.88 9.16
N ILE A 151 2.95 11.09 8.74
CA ILE A 151 2.87 10.22 7.57
C ILE A 151 3.04 8.77 8.03
N VAL A 152 2.20 7.89 7.48
CA VAL A 152 2.34 6.44 7.60
C VAL A 152 2.42 5.84 6.21
N PHE A 153 3.27 4.84 6.06
CA PHE A 153 3.43 4.13 4.80
C PHE A 153 3.68 2.65 5.03
N LYS A 154 3.41 1.86 4.00
CA LYS A 154 3.75 0.45 3.96
C LYS A 154 4.08 0.05 2.54
N TYR A 155 5.18 -0.67 2.41
CA TYR A 155 5.58 -1.38 1.21
C TYR A 155 5.36 -2.87 1.43
N TRP A 156 4.70 -3.50 0.46
CA TRP A 156 4.54 -4.95 0.35
C TRP A 156 5.23 -5.37 -0.93
N GLU A 157 6.38 -6.03 -0.82
CA GLU A 157 7.17 -6.48 -1.97
C GLU A 157 6.47 -7.64 -2.69
N GLU A 158 6.04 -8.66 -1.93
CA GLU A 158 5.54 -9.94 -2.49
C GLU A 158 4.19 -10.38 -1.91
N VAL A 159 3.49 -9.52 -1.16
CA VAL A 159 2.26 -9.91 -0.43
C VAL A 159 0.98 -9.61 -1.20
N ALA A 160 0.98 -8.60 -2.07
CA ALA A 160 -0.14 -8.44 -3.00
C ALA A 160 0.01 -9.45 -4.14
N TRP A 161 -1.11 -9.86 -4.73
CA TRP A 161 -1.14 -10.90 -5.75
C TRP A 161 -2.11 -10.55 -6.87
N TYR A 162 -1.86 -11.14 -8.03
CA TYR A 162 -2.82 -11.24 -9.11
C TYR A 162 -2.80 -12.66 -9.67
N VAL A 163 -3.90 -13.07 -10.30
CA VAL A 163 -3.98 -14.36 -10.99
C VAL A 163 -3.71 -14.11 -12.46
N ASN A 164 -2.69 -14.77 -13.00
CA ASN A 164 -2.47 -14.82 -14.43
C ASN A 164 -3.18 -16.04 -15.00
N TYR A 165 -4.34 -15.84 -15.62
CA TYR A 165 -5.03 -16.94 -16.31
C TYR A 165 -4.27 -17.29 -17.60
N PRO A 166 -4.02 -18.58 -17.88
CA PRO A 166 -3.51 -19.02 -19.18
C PRO A 166 -4.49 -18.76 -20.32
#